data_AF-A0A6P0U690-F1
#
_entry.id   AF-A0A6P0U690-F1
#
_cell.length_a   1.000
_cell.length_b   1.000
_cell.length_c   1.000
_cell.angle_alpha   90.00
_cell.angle_beta   90.00
_cell.angle_gamma   90.00
#
_symmetry.space_group_name_H-M   'P 1'
#
loop_
_entity.id
_entity.type
_entity.pdbx_description
1 polymer ?
#
loop_
_entity_poly.entity_id
_entity_poly.type
_entity_poly.pdbx_seq_one_letter_code
_entity_poly.pdbx_strand_id
1 'polypeptide(L)' 'MKQDTARVFPRLTPQEYLEWEVQQPLRYEYFNGQVFAMAGGTLPHADIALNLASLL' A
#
# COMPACT_ATOMS: atom_id res chain seq x y z
N MET A 1 22.96 1.92 -0.34
CA MET A 1 21.57 1.77 0.15
C MET A 1 21.31 2.92 1.13
N LYS A 2 20.94 4.09 0.61
CA LYS A 2 20.60 5.22 1.47
C LYS A 2 19.17 5.00 1.92
N GLN A 3 18.97 4.91 3.22
CA GLN A 3 17.65 4.87 3.83
C GLN A 3 17.01 6.23 3.56
N ASP A 4 16.19 6.29 2.51
CA ASP A 4 15.36 7.47 2.26
C ASP A 4 14.40 7.61 3.43
N THR A 5 14.59 8.72 4.13
CA THR A 5 13.76 9.33 5.15
C THR A 5 12.30 8.90 5.05
N ALA A 6 11.78 8.28 6.10
CA ALA A 6 10.34 8.14 6.30
C ALA A 6 9.73 9.55 6.18
N ARG A 7 9.09 9.83 5.03
CA ARG A 7 8.31 11.07 4.88
C ARG A 7 7.25 11.03 5.96
N VAL A 8 7.30 12.00 6.87
CA VAL A 8 6.23 12.20 7.85
C VAL A 8 5.03 12.72 7.07
N PHE A 9 4.14 11.81 6.70
CA PHE A 9 2.87 12.18 6.09
C PHE A 9 1.98 12.85 7.15
N PRO A 10 1.18 13.87 6.78
CA PRO A 10 0.09 14.33 7.62
C PRO A 10 -0.80 13.14 7.98
N ARG A 11 -1.30 13.07 9.23
CA ARG A 11 -2.29 12.05 9.57
C ARG A 11 -3.53 12.27 8.74
N LEU A 12 -3.86 11.33 7.86
CA LEU A 12 -5.07 11.38 7.05
C LEU A 12 -6.24 10.76 7.81
N THR A 13 -7.44 11.27 7.61
CA THR A 13 -8.66 10.51 7.87
C THR A 13 -8.84 9.44 6.77
N PRO A 14 -9.67 8.41 6.99
CA PRO A 14 -9.96 7.42 5.95
C PRO A 14 -10.51 8.04 4.65
N GLN A 15 -11.32 9.09 4.74
CA GLN A 15 -11.87 9.78 3.57
C GLN A 15 -10.76 10.50 2.77
N GLU A 16 -9.93 11.28 3.46
CA GLU A 16 -8.80 11.99 2.84
C GLU A 16 -7.80 11.02 2.21
N TYR A 17 -7.58 9.85 2.83
CA TYR A 17 -6.74 8.79 2.28
C TYR A 17 -7.28 8.29 0.94
N LEU A 18 -8.58 7.99 0.85
CA LEU A 18 -9.17 7.47 -0.39
C LEU A 18 -9.12 8.50 -1.53
N GLU A 19 -9.40 9.76 -1.23
CA GLU A 19 -9.32 10.86 -2.21
C GLU A 19 -7.89 11.05 -2.71
N TRP A 20 -6.91 10.96 -1.81
CA TRP A 20 -5.50 11.09 -2.12
C TRP A 20 -4.93 9.88 -2.87
N GLU A 21 -5.29 8.64 -2.48
CA GLU A 21 -4.73 7.38 -3.01
C GLU A 21 -5.00 7.25 -4.51
N VAL A 22 -6.21 7.59 -4.96
CA VAL A 22 -6.60 7.49 -6.39
C VAL A 22 -5.72 8.34 -7.31
N GLN A 23 -5.10 9.40 -6.78
CA GLN A 23 -4.20 10.28 -7.54
C GLN A 23 -2.75 9.78 -7.57
N GLN A 24 -2.42 8.72 -6.82
CA GLN A 24 -1.04 8.25 -6.70
C GLN A 24 -0.68 7.24 -7.81
N PRO A 25 0.56 7.26 -8.31
CA PRO A 25 1.03 6.30 -9.30
C PRO A 25 1.34 4.92 -8.68
N LEU A 26 1.46 4.84 -7.36
CA LEU A 26 1.74 3.63 -6.59
C LEU A 26 0.60 3.36 -5.62
N ARG A 27 0.44 2.09 -5.21
CA ARG A 27 -0.49 1.72 -4.15
C ARG A 27 0.11 2.00 -2.78
N TYR A 28 -0.75 2.45 -1.87
CA TYR A 28 -0.40 2.69 -0.49
C TYR A 28 -1.32 1.88 0.44
N GLU A 29 -0.93 1.72 1.68
CA GLU A 29 -1.72 1.12 2.75
C GLU A 29 -1.99 2.16 3.82
N TYR A 30 -3.22 2.21 4.31
CA TYR A 30 -3.64 3.08 5.40
C TYR A 30 -3.70 2.33 6.73
N PHE A 31 -3.06 2.86 7.76
CA PHE A 31 -3.16 2.33 9.13
C PHE A 31 -3.15 3.45 10.17
N ASN A 32 -4.27 3.65 10.87
CA ASN A 32 -4.41 4.63 11.97
C ASN A 32 -3.92 6.06 11.62
N GLY A 33 -4.22 6.50 10.40
CA GLY A 33 -3.84 7.82 9.90
C GLY A 33 -2.47 7.87 9.22
N GLN A 34 -1.71 6.78 9.24
CA GLN A 34 -0.42 6.67 8.58
C GLN A 34 -0.59 5.98 7.22
N VAL A 35 0.25 6.37 6.25
CA VAL A 35 0.27 5.78 4.92
C VAL A 35 1.63 5.15 4.63
N PHE A 36 1.62 3.95 4.08
CA PHE A 36 2.80 3.16 3.77
C PHE A 36 2.79 2.79 2.29
N ALA A 37 3.89 2.97 1.57
CA ALA A 37 3.97 2.48 0.20
C ALA A 37 3.94 0.94 0.22
N MET A 38 3.03 0.35 -0.55
CA MET A 38 3.05 -1.10 -0.72
C MET A 38 4.32 -1.51 -1.47
N ALA A 39 4.93 -2.62 -1.05
CA ALA A 39 5.85 -3.32 -1.94
C ALA A 39 5.02 -3.80 -3.15
N GLY A 40 5.46 -3.43 -4.37
CA GLY A 40 4.77 -3.86 -5.59
C GLY A 40 4.62 -5.39 -5.66
N GLY A 41 3.57 -5.87 -6.32
CA GLY A 41 3.39 -7.30 -6.53
C GLY A 41 4.32 -7.85 -7.59
N THR A 42 4.78 -9.09 -7.42
CA THR A 42 5.43 -9.88 -8.49
C THR A 42 4.47 -10.95 -8.99
N LEU A 43 4.65 -11.41 -10.23
CA LEU A 43 3.82 -12.51 -10.77
C LEU A 43 3.87 -13.77 -9.88
N PRO A 44 5.05 -14.24 -9.42
CA PRO A 44 5.09 -15.41 -8.53
C PRO A 44 4.36 -15.19 -7.20
N HIS A 45 4.38 -13.97 -6.67
CA HIS A 45 3.63 -13.65 -5.45
C HIS A 45 2.11 -13.73 -5.68
N ALA A 46 1.63 -13.22 -6.82
CA ALA A 46 0.23 -13.28 -7.19
C ALA A 46 -0.24 -14.73 -7.42
N ASP A 47 0.58 -15.57 -8.04
CA ASP A 47 0.26 -16.98 -8.29
C ASP A 47 0.04 -17.76 -6.97
N ILE A 48 0.95 -17.58 -6.00
CA ILE A 48 0.83 -18.21 -4.68
C ILE A 48 -0.44 -17.73 -3.96
N ALA A 49 -0.70 -16.42 -3.97
CA ALA A 49 -1.88 -15.85 -3.32
C ALA A 49 -3.18 -16.38 -3.93
N LEU A 50 -3.26 -16.49 -5.26
CA LEU A 50 -4.45 -16.98 -5.96
C LEU A 50 -4.70 -18.47 -5.73
N ASN A 51 -3.64 -19.30 -5.73
CA ASN A 51 -3.76 -20.71 -5.42
C ASN A 51 -4.35 -20.94 -4.02
N LEU A 52 -3.87 -20.18 -3.02
CA LEU A 52 -4.41 -20.24 -1.65
C LEU A 52 -5.86 -19.75 -1.60
N ALA A 53 -6.18 -18.62 -2.26
CA ALA A 53 -7.53 -18.08 -2.29
C ALA A 53 -8.54 -19.04 -2.93
N SER A 54 -8.15 -19.80 -3.95
CA SER A 54 -9.01 -20.79 -4.61
C SER A 54 -9.33 -22.03 -3.74
N LEU A 55 -8.61 -22.22 -2.63
CA LEU A 55 -8.81 -23.34 -1.71
C LEU A 55 -9.78 -23.02 -0.56
N LEU A 56 -10.12 -21.75 -0.36
CA LEU A 56 -11.03 -21.26 0.69
C LEU A 56 -12.47 -21.14 0.18
#